data_AF-A0A354UUA7-F1
#
_entry.id   AF-A0A354UUA7-F1
#
_cell.length_a   1.000
_cell.length_b   1.000
_cell.length_c   1.000
_cell.angle_alpha   90.00
_cell.angle_beta   90.00
_cell.angle_gamma   90.00
#
_symmetry.space_group_name_H-M   'P 1'
#
loop_
_entity.id
_entity.type
_entity.pdbx_description
1 polymer ?
#
loop_
_entity_poly.entity_id
_entity_poly.type
_entity_poly.pdbx_seq_one_letter_code
_entity_poly.pdbx_strand_id
1 'polypeptide(L)'
;MKEIFLLKLGEVVLKGANKRQFEGRLRQNIRRRMKPYGNFDVYLMQSTVYVEPMDEEADVEGAWEACHAVFGLVSLCRCRPCEKNVDAIFAAIENYLGDELDCAKSFKVESKRSDKGFPMTSIQLSQEIGGRLAEAHPGVEVDVH
;
A
#
# COMPACT_ATOMS: atom_id res chain seq x y z
N MET A 1 11.25 8.58 4.30
CA MET A 1 10.24 8.39 3.23
C MET A 1 8.87 8.45 3.89
N LYS A 2 7.89 9.12 3.26
CA LYS A 2 6.55 9.26 3.83
C LYS A 2 5.75 7.99 3.59
N GLU A 3 5.15 7.46 4.64
CA GLU A 3 4.21 6.35 4.52
C GLU A 3 2.89 6.85 3.94
N ILE A 4 2.27 6.02 3.11
CA ILE A 4 0.99 6.31 2.45
C ILE A 4 0.05 5.14 2.63
N PHE A 5 -1.26 5.40 2.56
CA PHE A 5 -2.27 4.36 2.61
C PHE A 5 -2.97 4.21 1.26
N LEU A 6 -3.11 2.96 0.82
CA LEU A 6 -3.91 2.59 -0.34
C LEU A 6 -5.17 1.89 0.14
N LEU A 7 -6.32 2.52 -0.09
CA LEU A 7 -7.62 2.01 0.30
C LEU A 7 -8.34 1.51 -0.95
N LYS A 8 -8.40 0.18 -1.11
CA LYS A 8 -8.93 -0.47 -2.32
C LYS A 8 -10.43 -0.59 -2.25
N LEU A 9 -11.10 -0.20 -3.34
CA LEU A 9 -12.54 -0.34 -3.49
C LEU A 9 -12.91 -1.71 -4.03
N GLY A 10 -14.03 -2.24 -3.54
CA GLY A 10 -14.58 -3.52 -3.97
C GLY A 10 -15.55 -3.45 -5.14
N GLU A 11 -16.26 -4.56 -5.32
CA GLU A 11 -17.28 -4.74 -6.37
C GLU A 11 -18.45 -3.74 -6.30
N VAL A 12 -18.63 -3.03 -5.18
CA VAL A 12 -19.61 -1.94 -5.04
C VAL A 12 -19.45 -0.88 -6.14
N VAL A 13 -18.24 -0.68 -6.64
CA VAL A 13 -17.92 0.27 -7.73
C VAL A 13 -18.40 -0.24 -9.11
N LEU A 14 -18.68 -1.53 -9.26
CA LEU A 14 -19.09 -2.17 -10.52
C LEU A 14 -20.56 -1.90 -10.88
N LYS A 15 -21.37 -1.40 -9.93
CA LYS A 15 -22.76 -0.98 -10.17
C LYS A 15 -22.77 0.44 -10.75
N GLY A 16 -22.48 0.52 -12.05
CA GLY A 16 -22.02 1.73 -12.76
C GLY A 16 -22.86 3.01 -12.66
N ALA A 17 -24.17 2.93 -12.42
CA ALA A 17 -25.01 4.13 -12.39
C ALA A 17 -24.65 5.13 -11.26
N ASN A 18 -24.07 4.65 -10.15
CA ASN A 18 -23.78 5.49 -8.97
C ASN A 18 -22.29 5.60 -8.61
N LYS A 19 -21.39 5.06 -9.45
CA LYS A 19 -19.94 4.97 -9.18
C LYS A 19 -19.34 6.32 -8.77
N ARG A 20 -19.51 7.35 -9.59
CA ARG A 20 -18.91 8.68 -9.36
C ARG A 20 -19.43 9.34 -8.08
N GLN A 21 -20.72 9.17 -7.78
CA GLN A 21 -21.32 9.71 -6.55
C GLN A 21 -20.79 8.98 -5.31
N PHE A 22 -20.67 7.65 -5.38
CA PHE A 22 -20.10 6.83 -4.31
C PHE A 22 -18.64 7.21 -4.05
N GLU A 23 -17.81 7.24 -5.08
CA GLU A 23 -16.39 7.61 -5.00
C GLU A 23 -16.20 9.02 -4.41
N GLY A 24 -17.00 9.99 -4.85
CA GLY A 24 -16.96 11.36 -4.32
C GLY A 24 -17.33 11.45 -2.84
N ARG A 25 -18.39 10.74 -2.42
CA ARG A 25 -18.80 10.67 -1.01
C ARG A 25 -17.76 9.96 -0.14
N LEU A 26 -17.22 8.85 -0.62
CA LEU A 26 -16.18 8.10 0.09
C LEU A 26 -14.94 8.97 0.31
N ARG A 27 -14.44 9.62 -0.75
CA ARG A 27 -13.30 10.54 -0.65
C ARG A 27 -13.54 11.63 0.39
N GLN A 28 -14.73 12.25 0.39
CA GLN A 28 -15.07 13.28 1.36
C GLN A 28 -15.11 12.74 2.80
N ASN A 29 -15.65 11.54 3.00
CA ASN A 29 -15.72 10.90 4.32
C ASN A 29 -14.32 10.58 4.85
N ILE A 30 -13.44 10.02 4.01
CA ILE A 30 -12.05 9.74 4.38
C ILE A 30 -11.34 11.05 4.75
N ARG A 31 -11.40 12.08 3.90
CA ARG A 31 -10.77 13.38 4.19
C ARG A 31 -11.24 14.00 5.51
N ARG A 32 -12.54 13.92 5.82
CA ARG A 32 -13.08 14.40 7.10
C ARG A 32 -12.54 13.61 8.29
N ARG A 33 -12.40 12.28 8.13
CA ARG A 33 -11.91 11.38 9.16
C ARG A 33 -10.41 11.52 9.41
N MET A 34 -9.64 11.88 8.39
CA MET A 34 -8.19 12.12 8.52
C MET A 34 -7.87 13.47 9.20
N LYS A 35 -8.78 14.44 9.18
CA LYS A 35 -8.56 15.81 9.70
C LYS A 35 -8.02 15.88 11.15
N PRO A 36 -8.48 15.06 12.12
CA PRO A 36 -7.92 15.08 13.49
C PRO A 36 -6.47 14.61 13.58
N TYR A 37 -6.00 13.84 12.59
CA TYR A 37 -4.68 13.22 12.56
C TYR A 37 -3.68 14.04 11.74
N GLY A 38 -4.05 15.21 11.23
CA GLY A 38 -3.16 16.09 10.48
C GLY A 38 -3.62 16.37 9.05
N ASN A 39 -2.69 16.84 8.22
CA ASN A 39 -2.96 17.26 6.86
C ASN A 39 -2.65 16.14 5.87
N PHE A 40 -3.70 15.57 5.28
CA PHE A 40 -3.59 14.50 4.29
C PHE A 40 -4.15 14.94 2.95
N ASP A 41 -3.41 14.66 1.87
CA ASP A 41 -3.98 14.64 0.54
C ASP A 41 -4.73 13.32 0.32
N VAL A 42 -5.94 13.42 -0.21
CA VAL A 42 -6.84 12.28 -0.39
C VAL A 42 -7.44 12.34 -1.78
N TYR A 43 -6.95 11.46 -2.65
CA TYR A 43 -7.36 11.39 -4.05
C TYR A 43 -7.66 9.95 -4.47
N LEU A 44 -8.35 9.80 -5.61
CA LEU A 44 -8.79 8.50 -6.09
C LEU A 44 -8.25 8.26 -7.50
N MET A 45 -7.62 7.10 -7.70
CA MET A 45 -7.08 6.67 -8.98
C MET A 45 -7.34 5.18 -9.16
N GLN A 46 -7.89 4.78 -10.33
CA GLN A 46 -8.16 3.37 -10.68
C GLN A 46 -8.87 2.58 -9.55
N SER A 47 -9.94 3.15 -8.99
CA SER A 47 -10.71 2.55 -7.88
C SER A 47 -9.90 2.31 -6.58
N THR A 48 -8.80 3.02 -6.39
CA THR A 48 -8.00 3.03 -5.16
C THR A 48 -7.95 4.45 -4.64
N VAL A 49 -8.27 4.63 -3.35
CA VAL A 49 -8.06 5.91 -2.66
C VAL A 49 -6.65 5.95 -2.11
N TYR A 50 -5.92 7.00 -2.44
CA TYR A 50 -4.60 7.31 -1.91
C TYR A 50 -4.80 8.29 -0.76
N VAL A 51 -4.12 8.04 0.35
CA VAL A 51 -4.07 8.92 1.51
C VAL A 51 -2.60 9.18 1.81
N GLU A 52 -2.17 10.42 1.62
CA GLU A 52 -0.76 10.81 1.71
C GLU A 52 -0.58 11.97 2.70
N PRO A 53 0.31 11.85 3.70
CA PRO A 53 0.60 12.95 4.62
C PRO A 53 1.34 14.08 3.90
N MET A 54 0.83 15.30 4.03
CA MET A 54 1.43 16.48 3.37
C MET A 54 2.63 17.03 4.13
N ASP A 55 2.72 16.77 5.43
CA ASP A 55 3.77 17.21 6.34
C ASP A 55 4.18 16.07 7.30
N GLU A 56 5.19 16.32 8.13
CA GLU A 56 5.71 15.35 9.10
C GLU A 56 4.97 15.41 10.45
N GLU A 57 4.05 16.35 10.62
CA GLU A 57 3.26 16.51 11.86
C GLU A 57 2.03 15.58 11.89
N ALA A 58 1.75 14.88 10.80
CA ALA A 58 0.64 13.95 10.69
C ALA A 58 0.81 12.73 11.61
N ASP A 59 -0.21 12.43 12.41
CA ASP A 59 -0.35 11.20 13.18
C ASP A 59 -0.72 10.04 12.25
N VAL A 60 0.32 9.40 11.70
CA VAL A 60 0.17 8.29 10.75
C VAL A 60 -0.47 7.07 11.40
N GLU A 61 -0.12 6.73 12.64
CA GLU A 61 -0.69 5.57 13.33
C GLU A 61 -2.18 5.78 13.63
N GLY A 62 -2.55 6.94 14.17
CA GLY A 62 -3.95 7.27 14.42
C GLY A 62 -4.77 7.32 13.13
N ALA A 63 -4.19 7.83 12.04
CA ALA A 63 -4.81 7.82 10.73
C ALA A 63 -5.01 6.40 10.16
N TRP A 64 -4.03 5.50 10.34
CA TRP A 64 -4.11 4.10 9.95
C TRP A 64 -5.27 3.39 10.65
N GLU A 65 -5.35 3.50 11.98
CA GLU A 65 -6.46 2.94 12.77
C GLU A 65 -7.81 3.53 12.36
N ALA A 66 -7.86 4.83 12.09
CA ALA A 66 -9.09 5.47 11.63
C ALA A 66 -9.56 4.95 10.25
N CYS A 67 -8.63 4.56 9.37
CA CYS A 67 -8.96 4.00 8.06
C CYS A 67 -9.69 2.65 8.19
N HIS A 68 -9.39 1.82 9.20
CA HIS A 68 -10.06 0.53 9.41
C HIS A 68 -11.57 0.66 9.64
N ALA A 69 -12.02 1.81 10.16
CA ALA A 69 -13.44 2.08 10.39
C ALA A 69 -14.15 2.78 9.20
N VAL A 70 -13.53 2.80 8.01
CA VAL A 70 -14.14 3.31 6.78
C VAL A 70 -14.87 2.20 6.03
N PHE A 71 -16.20 2.31 5.96
CA PHE A 71 -17.03 1.37 5.23
C PHE A 71 -16.91 1.51 3.70
N GLY A 72 -17.04 0.39 2.99
CA GLY A 72 -17.01 0.33 1.52
C GLY A 72 -15.63 0.05 0.91
N LEU A 73 -14.62 -0.13 1.76
CA LEU A 73 -13.29 -0.62 1.38
C LEU A 73 -13.25 -2.15 1.45
N VAL A 74 -12.49 -2.78 0.56
CA VAL A 74 -12.24 -4.24 0.61
C VAL A 74 -10.86 -4.60 1.14
N SER A 75 -9.92 -3.66 1.07
CA SER A 75 -8.55 -3.88 1.53
C SER A 75 -7.91 -2.53 1.82
N LEU A 76 -7.11 -2.52 2.89
CA LEU A 76 -6.24 -1.43 3.27
C LEU A 76 -4.80 -1.90 3.10
N CYS A 77 -3.95 -1.07 2.54
CA CYS A 77 -2.53 -1.35 2.41
C CYS A 77 -1.73 -0.17 2.95
N ARG A 78 -0.86 -0.45 3.91
CA ARG A 78 0.17 0.46 4.40
C ARG A 78 1.37 0.35 3.46
N CYS A 79 1.85 1.47 2.92
CA CYS A 79 2.78 1.46 1.79
C CYS A 79 3.88 2.51 1.94
N ARG A 80 5.05 2.23 1.35
CA ARG A 80 6.09 3.24 1.15
C ARG A 80 6.35 3.46 -0.35
N PRO A 81 6.29 4.71 -0.83
CA PRO A 81 6.68 5.03 -2.20
C PRO A 81 8.19 4.93 -2.35
N CYS A 82 8.63 4.39 -3.48
CA CYS A 82 10.03 4.27 -3.84
C CYS A 82 10.21 4.53 -5.34
N GLU A 83 11.45 4.65 -5.79
CA GLU A 83 11.74 4.76 -7.21
C GLU A 83 11.39 3.48 -7.96
N LYS A 84 11.06 3.63 -9.25
CA LYS A 84 10.66 2.51 -10.12
C LYS A 84 11.88 1.75 -10.66
N ASN A 85 12.70 1.20 -9.78
CA ASN A 85 13.77 0.26 -10.12
C ASN A 85 13.92 -0.80 -9.03
N VAL A 86 14.51 -1.95 -9.38
CA VAL A 86 14.57 -3.13 -8.51
C VAL A 86 15.34 -2.84 -7.22
N ASP A 87 16.48 -2.16 -7.33
CA ASP A 87 17.34 -1.89 -6.17
C ASP A 87 16.68 -0.93 -5.17
N ALA A 88 15.98 0.09 -5.66
CA ALA A 88 15.21 1.00 -4.82
C ALA A 88 14.01 0.32 -4.16
N ILE A 89 13.35 -0.61 -4.83
CA ILE A 89 12.27 -1.42 -4.24
C ILE A 89 12.83 -2.29 -3.11
N PHE A 90 13.93 -3.01 -3.36
CA PHE A 90 14.57 -3.85 -2.35
C PHE A 90 15.01 -3.01 -1.13
N ALA A 91 15.72 -1.91 -1.36
CA ALA A 91 16.15 -1.01 -0.30
C ALA A 91 14.96 -0.42 0.49
N ALA A 92 13.84 -0.12 -0.17
CA ALA A 92 12.64 0.37 0.51
C ALA A 92 12.00 -0.69 1.41
N ILE A 93 12.04 -1.97 1.01
CA ILE A 93 11.54 -3.09 1.82
C ILE A 93 12.43 -3.29 3.04
N GLU A 94 13.74 -3.41 2.86
CA GLU A 94 14.72 -3.56 3.96
C GLU A 94 14.58 -2.44 5.00
N ASN A 95 14.55 -1.18 4.55
CA ASN A 95 14.40 -0.01 5.43
C ASN A 95 13.04 0.10 6.12
N TYR A 96 12.05 -0.71 5.73
CA TYR A 96 10.71 -0.63 6.28
C TYR A 96 10.29 -1.86 7.08
N LEU A 97 10.67 -3.04 6.60
CA LEU A 97 10.24 -4.33 7.13
C LEU A 97 11.41 -5.23 7.53
N GLY A 98 12.68 -4.83 7.35
CA GLY A 98 13.83 -5.71 7.62
C GLY A 98 13.82 -6.32 9.02
N ASP A 99 13.66 -5.48 10.06
CA ASP A 99 13.59 -5.94 11.46
C ASP A 99 12.36 -6.85 11.72
N GLU A 100 11.23 -6.56 11.06
CA GLU A 100 10.01 -7.37 11.17
C GLU A 100 10.16 -8.72 10.45
N LEU A 101 10.85 -8.73 9.30
CA LEU A 101 11.16 -9.93 8.53
C LEU A 101 12.06 -10.85 9.34
N ASP A 102 13.12 -10.34 9.96
CA ASP A 102 14.01 -11.14 10.82
C ASP A 102 13.28 -11.85 11.96
N CYS A 103 12.17 -11.29 12.43
CA CYS A 103 11.34 -11.87 13.48
C CYS A 103 10.20 -12.75 12.95
N ALA A 104 9.94 -12.72 11.63
CA ALA A 104 8.86 -13.46 11.02
C ALA A 104 9.22 -14.95 10.84
N LYS A 105 8.19 -15.80 10.83
CA LYS A 105 8.36 -17.22 10.51
C LYS A 105 8.55 -17.43 9.01
N SER A 106 7.72 -16.76 8.22
CA SER A 106 7.71 -16.88 6.78
C SER A 106 7.30 -15.58 6.11
N PHE A 107 7.64 -15.43 4.83
CA PHE A 107 7.21 -14.30 4.01
C PHE A 107 6.87 -14.71 2.58
N LYS A 108 6.12 -13.83 1.91
CA LYS A 108 5.73 -13.95 0.50
C LYS A 108 5.83 -12.60 -0.19
N VAL A 109 6.37 -12.58 -1.41
CA VAL A 109 6.40 -11.37 -2.25
C VAL A 109 5.37 -11.48 -3.37
N GLU A 110 4.37 -10.61 -3.39
CA GLU A 110 3.40 -10.50 -4.48
C GLU A 110 3.51 -9.13 -5.17
N SER A 111 3.88 -9.13 -6.45
CA SER A 111 4.03 -7.91 -7.24
C SER A 111 2.88 -7.70 -8.22
N LYS A 112 2.23 -6.54 -8.17
CA LYS A 112 1.17 -6.14 -9.12
C LYS A 112 1.58 -4.89 -9.88
N ARG A 113 1.72 -5.01 -11.20
CA ARG A 113 2.12 -3.91 -12.08
C ARG A 113 0.94 -3.28 -12.81
N SER A 114 0.68 -2.01 -12.49
CA SER A 114 -0.16 -1.11 -13.30
C SER A 114 0.55 -0.67 -14.58
N ASP A 115 1.83 -0.32 -14.48
CA ASP A 115 2.68 0.06 -15.61
C ASP A 115 3.20 -1.19 -16.33
N LYS A 116 2.83 -1.39 -17.60
CA LYS A 116 3.29 -2.51 -18.44
C LYS A 116 4.63 -2.24 -19.17
N GLY A 117 5.20 -1.03 -19.04
CA GLY A 117 6.51 -0.65 -19.59
C GLY A 117 7.73 -0.97 -18.71
N PHE A 118 7.55 -1.29 -17.42
CA PHE A 118 8.65 -1.70 -16.56
C PHE A 118 9.36 -2.98 -17.10
N PRO A 119 10.67 -3.19 -16.87
CA PRO A 119 11.41 -4.27 -17.54
C PRO A 119 11.05 -5.70 -17.13
N MET A 120 10.68 -5.92 -15.86
CA MET A 120 10.41 -7.27 -15.32
C MET A 120 8.92 -7.53 -15.11
N THR A 121 8.39 -8.65 -15.60
CA THR A 121 6.99 -9.06 -15.31
C THR A 121 6.72 -9.15 -13.81
N SER A 122 5.45 -9.11 -13.42
CA SER A 122 5.04 -9.28 -12.00
C SER A 122 5.66 -10.52 -11.35
N ILE A 123 5.68 -11.65 -12.06
CA ILE A 123 6.25 -12.90 -11.53
C ILE A 123 7.77 -12.76 -11.35
N GLN A 124 8.47 -12.23 -12.38
CA GLN A 124 9.91 -12.02 -12.30
C GLN A 124 10.29 -11.06 -11.17
N LEU A 125 9.53 -9.98 -10.99
CA LEU A 125 9.79 -9.01 -9.92
C LEU A 125 9.58 -9.64 -8.54
N SER A 126 8.52 -10.43 -8.36
CA SER A 126 8.29 -11.18 -7.13
C SER A 126 9.42 -12.17 -6.82
N GLN A 127 9.90 -12.90 -7.83
CA GLN A 127 10.99 -13.86 -7.69
C GLN A 127 12.32 -13.16 -7.36
N GLU A 128 12.65 -12.08 -8.06
CA GLU A 128 13.87 -11.30 -7.86
C GLU A 128 13.93 -10.73 -6.44
N ILE A 129 12.88 -10.02 -6.03
CA ILE A 129 12.83 -9.42 -4.68
C ILE A 129 12.76 -10.52 -3.61
N GLY A 130 11.97 -11.57 -3.83
CA GLY A 130 11.87 -12.70 -2.91
C GLY A 130 13.21 -13.42 -2.70
N GLY A 131 13.98 -13.61 -3.78
CA GLY A 131 15.33 -14.19 -3.70
C GLY A 131 16.29 -13.34 -2.88
N ARG A 132 16.34 -12.03 -3.14
CA ARG A 132 17.20 -11.11 -2.36
C ARG A 132 16.82 -11.06 -0.88
N LEU A 133 15.52 -11.04 -0.57
CA LEU A 133 15.05 -11.08 0.82
C LEU A 133 15.38 -12.41 1.51
N ALA A 134 15.29 -13.54 0.79
CA ALA A 134 15.66 -14.84 1.35
C ALA A 134 17.17 -14.95 1.64
N GLU A 135 18.01 -14.31 0.82
CA GLU A 135 19.45 -14.21 1.06
C GLU A 135 19.78 -13.27 2.23
N ALA A 136 19.08 -12.14 2.34
CA ALA A 136 19.25 -11.17 3.42
C ALA A 136 18.75 -11.69 4.78
N HIS A 137 17.66 -12.48 4.77
CA HIS A 137 16.98 -13.00 5.96
C HIS A 137 16.94 -14.53 5.97
N PRO A 138 18.09 -15.22 6.14
CA PRO A 138 18.19 -16.68 5.99
C PRO A 138 17.41 -17.48 7.04
N GLY A 139 16.93 -16.84 8.11
CA GLY A 139 16.11 -17.46 9.16
C GLY A 139 14.61 -17.53 8.82
N VAL A 140 14.18 -16.96 7.70
CA VAL A 140 12.77 -16.77 7.36
C VAL A 140 12.40 -17.64 6.17
N GLU A 141 11.34 -18.43 6.30
CA GLU A 141 10.89 -19.34 5.24
C GLU A 141 10.15 -18.59 4.13
N VAL A 142 10.44 -18.90 2.87
CA VAL A 142 9.62 -18.41 1.75
C VAL A 142 8.40 -19.31 1.62
N ASP A 143 7.21 -18.79 1.93
CA ASP A 143 5.93 -19.52 1.81
C ASP A 143 5.00 -18.82 0.82
N VAL A 144 4.64 -19.50 -0.27
CA VAL A 144 3.82 -18.93 -1.36
C VAL A 144 2.38 -19.42 -1.37
N HIS A 145 1.98 -20.27 -0.43
CA HIS A 145 0.66 -20.91 -0.42
C HIS A 145 -0.43 -20.14 0.33
#